data_AF-A0A2V5USS8-F1
#
_entry.id   AF-A0A2V5USS8-F1
#
_cell.length_a   1.000
_cell.length_b   1.000
_cell.length_c   1.000
_cell.angle_alpha   90.00
_cell.angle_beta   90.00
_cell.angle_gamma   90.00
#
_symmetry.space_group_name_H-M   'P 1'
#
loop_
_entity.id
_entity.type
_entity.pdbx_description
1 polymer ?
#
loop_
_entity_poly.entity_id
_entity_poly.type
_entity_poly.pdbx_seq_one_letter_code
_entity_poly.pdbx_strand_id
1 'polypeptide(L)' 'MPQDLKELTEEALRLPPEERVVLAESLLLTIDEKHDRLVDEGIMAELERRLQDFREGKVKGIPAEEAFRRIREQLKNRS' A
#
# COMPACT_ATOMS: atom_id res chain seq x y z
N MET A 1 -0.11 -30.14 8.30
CA MET A 1 1.24 -29.55 8.37
C MET A 1 1.17 -28.24 7.60
N PRO A 2 1.68 -27.10 8.10
CA PRO A 2 1.86 -25.96 7.22
C PRO A 2 2.82 -26.41 6.11
N GLN A 3 2.40 -26.28 4.84
CA GLN A 3 3.30 -26.47 3.71
C GLN A 3 4.47 -25.49 3.85
N ASP A 4 5.65 -25.85 3.36
CA ASP A 4 6.79 -24.93 3.33
C ASP A 4 6.40 -23.66 2.55
N LEU A 5 6.79 -22.48 3.02
CA LEU A 5 6.45 -21.20 2.38
C LEU A 5 6.90 -21.19 0.92
N LYS A 6 8.04 -21.84 0.64
CA LYS A 6 8.56 -21.99 -0.71
C LYS A 6 7.61 -22.80 -1.59
N GLU A 7 7.13 -23.94 -1.10
CA GLU A 7 6.19 -24.81 -1.83
C GLU A 7 4.87 -24.08 -2.11
N LEU A 8 4.32 -23.39 -1.10
CA LEU A 8 3.11 -22.57 -1.25
C LEU A 8 3.29 -21.44 -2.27
N THR A 9 4.47 -20.81 -2.28
CA THR A 9 4.78 -19.75 -3.24
C THR A 9 4.83 -20.31 -4.66
N GLU A 10 5.49 -21.46 -4.85
CA GLU A 10 5.56 -22.12 -6.15
C GLU A 10 4.17 -22.56 -6.65
N GLU A 11 3.30 -23.04 -5.77
CA GLU A 11 1.90 -23.36 -6.10
C GLU A 11 1.09 -22.11 -6.46
N ALA A 12 1.18 -21.04 -5.67
CA ALA A 12 0.50 -19.77 -5.93
C ALA A 12 0.94 -19.14 -7.26
N LEU A 13 2.22 -19.25 -7.62
CA LEU A 13 2.73 -18.73 -8.89
C LEU A 13 2.24 -19.50 -10.12
N ARG A 14 1.75 -20.73 -9.97
CA ARG A 14 1.13 -21.51 -11.06
C ARG A 14 -0.30 -21.08 -11.37
N LEU A 15 -0.95 -20.31 -10.50
CA LEU A 15 -2.30 -19.80 -10.73
C LEU A 15 -2.32 -18.79 -11.90
N PRO A 16 -3.45 -18.65 -12.62
CA PRO A 16 -3.66 -17.56 -13.55
C PRO A 16 -3.45 -16.18 -12.91
N PRO A 17 -3.03 -15.15 -13.67
CA PRO A 17 -2.80 -13.81 -13.13
C PRO A 17 -3.96 -13.24 -12.31
N GLU A 18 -5.20 -13.46 -12.74
CA GLU A 18 -6.40 -12.96 -12.08
C GLU A 18 -6.60 -13.62 -10.71
N GLU A 19 -6.38 -14.93 -10.62
CA GLU A 19 -6.50 -15.69 -9.37
C GLU A 19 -5.38 -15.35 -8.38
N ARG A 20 -4.17 -15.03 -8.88
CA ARG A 20 -3.08 -14.55 -8.02
C ARG A 20 -3.41 -13.21 -7.36
N VAL A 21 -4.10 -12.32 -8.08
CA VAL A 21 -4.55 -11.04 -7.50
C VAL A 21 -5.53 -11.29 -6.36
N VAL A 22 -6.54 -12.14 -6.57
CA VAL A 22 -7.52 -12.50 -5.54
C VAL A 22 -6.86 -13.12 -4.31
N LEU A 23 -5.88 -14.02 -4.51
CA LEU A 23 -5.12 -14.64 -3.42
C LEU A 23 -4.28 -13.60 -2.65
N ALA A 24 -3.59 -12.70 -3.37
CA ALA A 24 -2.80 -11.64 -2.76
C ALA A 24 -3.68 -10.68 -1.93
N GLU A 25 -4.83 -10.26 -2.46
CA GLU A 25 -5.80 -9.42 -1.75
C GLU A 25 -6.32 -10.11 -0.48
N SER A 26 -6.67 -11.39 -0.57
CA SER A 26 -7.14 -12.18 0.58
C SER A 26 -6.08 -12.25 1.68
N LEU A 27 -4.82 -12.47 1.32
CA LEU A 27 -3.70 -12.48 2.28
C LEU A 27 -3.46 -11.10 2.89
N LEU A 28 -3.47 -10.04 2.08
CA LEU A 28 -3.32 -8.66 2.53
C LEU A 28 -4.43 -8.26 3.52
N LEU A 29 -5.67 -8.65 3.29
CA LEU A 29 -6.77 -8.37 4.21
C LEU A 29 -6.54 -8.98 5.60
N THR A 30 -5.95 -10.18 5.70
CA THR A 30 -5.61 -10.78 7.00
C THR A 30 -4.42 -10.11 7.70
N ILE A 31 -3.58 -9.43 6.92
CA ILE A 31 -2.47 -8.62 7.40
C ILE A 31 -3.03 -7.28 7.89
N ASP A 32 -3.97 -6.67 7.17
CA ASP A 32 -4.66 -5.44 7.53
C ASP A 32 -5.49 -5.61 8.80
N GLU A 33 -6.17 -6.74 9.02
CA GLU A 33 -6.86 -7.02 10.31
C GLU A 33 -5.90 -7.06 11.52
N LYS A 34 -4.62 -7.39 11.29
CA LYS A 34 -3.56 -7.33 12.30
C LYS A 34 -2.86 -5.96 12.34
N HIS A 35 -2.76 -5.27 11.21
CA HIS A 35 -2.22 -3.92 11.09
C HIS A 35 -3.20 -2.83 11.50
N ASP A 36 -4.51 -3.10 11.60
CA ASP A 36 -5.49 -2.17 12.16
C ASP A 36 -5.24 -1.91 13.65
N ARG A 37 -4.52 -2.82 14.34
CA ARG A 37 -4.01 -2.59 15.70
C ARG A 37 -2.66 -1.87 15.72
N LEU A 38 -1.96 -1.84 14.58
CA LEU A 38 -0.68 -1.18 14.33
C LEU A 38 -0.85 -0.10 13.24
N VAL A 39 -1.99 0.58 13.21
CA VAL A 39 -2.05 1.95 12.71
C VAL A 39 -1.26 2.72 13.75
N ASP A 40 0.06 2.63 13.62
CA ASP A 40 1.05 3.08 14.59
C ASP A 40 0.70 4.50 14.96
N GLU A 41 0.50 4.77 16.26
CA GLU A 41 0.21 6.12 16.78
C GLU A 41 1.18 7.17 16.18
N GLY A 42 2.41 6.76 15.87
CA GLY A 42 3.41 7.58 15.18
C GLY A 42 3.07 7.93 13.72
N ILE A 43 2.46 7.02 12.95
CA ILE A 43 1.99 7.31 11.58
C ILE A 43 0.80 8.27 11.63
N MET A 44 -0.16 8.06 12.55
CA MET A 44 -1.29 8.98 12.71
C MET A 44 -0.84 10.36 13.16
N ALA A 45 0.06 10.45 14.14
CA ALA A 45 0.65 11.71 14.58
C ALA A 45 1.37 12.44 13.43
N GLU A 46 2.11 11.71 12.58
CA GLU A 46 2.79 12.31 11.43
C GLU A 46 1.80 12.78 10.34
N LEU A 47 0.72 12.02 10.07
CA LEU A 47 -0.32 12.43 9.14
C LEU A 47 -1.06 13.69 9.62
N GLU A 48 -1.41 13.75 10.90
CA GLU A 48 -2.01 14.92 11.53
C GLU A 48 -1.10 16.15 11.45
N ARG A 49 0.20 15.97 11.78
CA ARG A 49 1.20 17.03 11.67
C ARG A 49 1.32 17.57 10.24
N ARG A 50 1.39 16.68 9.24
CA ARG A 50 1.46 17.06 7.81
C ARG A 50 0.23 17.83 7.36
N LEU A 51 -0.96 17.39 7.80
CA LEU A 51 -2.21 18.07 7.49
C LEU A 51 -2.26 19.47 8.11
N GLN A 52 -1.79 19.62 9.35
CA GLN A 52 -1.72 20.90 10.03
C GLN A 52 -0.72 21.85 9.34
N ASP A 53 0.48 21.37 9.00
CA ASP A 53 1.46 22.16 8.27
C ASP A 53 0.92 22.64 6.91
N PHE A 54 0.11 21.83 6.22
CA PHE A 54 -0.57 22.23 5.00
C PHE A 54 -1.63 23.31 5.25
N ARG A 55 -2.49 23.14 6.26
CA ARG A 55 -3.54 24.11 6.63
C ARG A 55 -2.96 25.46 7.07
N GLU A 56 -1.83 25.44 7.76
CA GLU A 56 -1.10 26.63 8.20
C GLU A 56 -0.24 27.26 7.08
N GLY A 57 -0.18 26.64 5.90
CA GLY A 57 0.61 27.12 4.77
C GLY A 57 2.13 26.98 4.93
N LYS A 58 2.60 26.21 5.92
CA LYS A 58 4.02 25.86 6.11
C LYS A 58 4.54 24.99 4.96
N VAL A 59 3.65 24.24 4.32
CA VAL A 59 3.94 23.46 3.12
C VAL A 59 3.04 23.93 1.98
N LYS A 60 3.63 24.12 0.78
CA LYS A 60 2.87 24.41 -0.44
C LYS A 60 2.48 23.12 -1.14
N GLY A 61 1.17 22.92 -1.30
CA GLY A 61 0.65 21.87 -2.16
C GLY A 61 0.92 22.16 -3.64
N ILE A 62 0.69 21.13 -4.46
CA ILE A 62 0.60 21.24 -5.92
C ILE A 62 -0.85 20.97 -6.35
N PRO A 63 -1.28 21.42 -7.54
CA PRO A 63 -2.57 21.04 -8.10
C PRO A 63 -2.75 19.52 -8.13
N ALA A 64 -3.97 19.05 -7.88
CA ALA A 64 -4.25 17.61 -7.79
C ALA A 64 -3.91 16.89 -9.09
N GLU A 65 -4.20 17.51 -10.23
CA GLU A 65 -3.93 16.99 -11.57
C GLU A 65 -2.43 16.76 -11.79
N GLU A 66 -1.59 17.68 -11.30
CA GLU A 66 -0.13 17.58 -11.33
C GLU A 66 0.36 16.42 -10.46
N ALA A 67 -0.19 16.28 -9.25
CA ALA A 67 0.15 15.19 -8.34
C ALA A 67 -0.16 13.82 -8.97
N PHE A 68 -1.37 13.64 -9.49
CA PHE A 68 -1.79 12.40 -10.14
C PHE A 68 -0.98 12.09 -11.41
N ARG A 69 -0.58 13.12 -12.18
CA ARG A 69 0.29 12.92 -13.35
C ARG A 69 1.63 12.33 -12.94
N ARG A 70 2.28 12.91 -11.93
CA ARG A 70 3.59 12.43 -11.44
C ARG A 70 3.53 10.99 -10.92
N ILE A 71 2.48 10.66 -10.17
CA ILE A 71 2.26 9.28 -9.68
C ILE A 71 2.19 8.29 -10.84
N ARG A 72 1.39 8.60 -11.87
CA ARG A 72 1.27 7.73 -13.05
C ARG A 72 2.59 7.57 -13.80
N GLU A 73 3.39 8.63 -13.93
CA GLU A 73 4.72 8.57 -14.55
C GLU A 73 5.67 7.69 -13.74
N GLN A 74 5.69 7.82 -12.41
CA GLN A 74 6.53 6.98 -11.54
C GLN A 74 6.15 5.50 -11.59
N LEU A 75 4.85 5.18 -11.67
CA LEU A 75 4.39 3.80 -11.79
C LEU A 75 4.78 3.16 -13.13
N LYS A 76 4.77 3.93 -14.22
CA LYS A 76 5.21 3.46 -15.54
C LYS A 76 6.71 3.17 -15.62
N ASN A 77 7.53 3.85 -14.81
CA ASN A 77 8.99 3.64 -14.78
C ASN A 77 9.41 2.48 -13.85
N ARG A 78 8.47 1.83 -13.17
CA ARG A 78 8.70 0.69 -12.28
C ARG A 78 8.35 -0.67 -12.91
N SER A 79 7.73 -0.66 -14.08
CA SER A 79 7.38 -1.81 -14.93
C SER A 79 8.38 -1.97 -16.07
#